data_AF-A0A9P7N606-F1
#
_entry.id   AF-A0A9P7N606-F1
#
_cell.length_a   1.000
_cell.length_b   1.000
_cell.length_c   1.000
_cell.angle_alpha   90.00
_cell.angle_beta   90.00
_cell.angle_gamma   90.00
#
_symmetry.space_group_name_H-M   'P 1'
#
loop_
_entity.id
_entity.type
_entity.pdbx_description
1 polymer ?
#
loop_
_entity_poly.entity_id
_entity_poly.type
_entity_poly.pdbx_seq_one_letter_code
_entity_poly.pdbx_strand_id
1 'polypeptide(L)' 'GYALIEYATLEEARAAIDGAHNTKLLDQTVVVDFAFVRPPPGKAGRGTGRASAAGAAPSGRRQRSRSRSPMVRDGEE' A
#
# COMPACT_ATOMS: atom_id res chain seq x y z
N GLY A 1 15.09 -14.79 -11.38
CA GLY A 1 14.78 -14.33 -10.02
C GLY A 1 14.52 -12.84 -10.04
N TYR A 2 13.85 -12.29 -9.03
CA TYR A 2 13.64 -10.84 -8.88
C TYR A 2 14.07 -10.39 -7.48
N ALA A 3 14.47 -9.14 -7.35
CA ALA A 3 14.81 -8.51 -6.08
C ALA A 3 14.22 -7.09 -6.05
N LEU A 4 13.88 -6.62 -4.86
CA LEU A 4 13.50 -5.23 -4.63
C LEU A 4 14.62 -4.57 -3.81
N ILE A 5 15.13 -3.46 -4.32
CA ILE A 5 16.19 -2.68 -3.67
C ILE A 5 15.60 -1.31 -3.38
N GLU A 6 15.69 -0.89 -2.13
CA GLU A 6 15.24 0.42 -1.68
C GLU A 6 16.44 1.35 -1.54
N TYR A 7 16.29 2.57 -2.06
CA TYR A 7 17.24 3.66 -1.90
C TYR A 7 16.56 4.80 -1.13
N ALA A 8 17.34 5.52 -0.34
CA ALA A 8 16.82 6.65 0.44
C ALA A 8 16.40 7.81 -0.47
N THR A 9 17.08 7.99 -1.60
CA THR A 9 16.83 9.08 -2.55
C THR A 9 16.48 8.58 -3.94
N LEU A 10 15.71 9.40 -4.67
CA LEU A 10 15.36 9.12 -6.06
C LEU A 10 16.58 9.18 -6.99
N GLU A 11 17.54 10.05 -6.68
CA GLU A 11 18.76 10.21 -7.48
C GLU A 11 19.63 8.95 -7.44
N GLU A 12 19.80 8.34 -6.27
CA GLU A 12 20.51 7.06 -6.11
C GLU A 12 19.80 5.93 -6.88
N ALA A 13 18.47 5.84 -6.75
CA ALA A 13 17.69 4.83 -7.46
C ALA A 13 17.82 4.98 -8.98
N ARG A 14 17.78 6.21 -9.49
CA ARG A 14 17.93 6.49 -10.92
C ARG A 14 19.34 6.16 -11.41
N ALA A 15 20.37 6.56 -10.67
CA ALA A 15 21.75 6.24 -11.00
C ALA A 15 21.99 4.71 -11.05
N ALA A 16 21.35 3.96 -10.14
CA ALA A 16 21.41 2.50 -10.15
C ALA A 16 20.74 1.90 -11.40
N ILE A 17 19.57 2.39 -11.80
CA ILE A 17 18.90 1.96 -13.03
C ILE A 17 19.78 2.26 -14.24
N ASP A 18 20.26 3.50 -14.38
CA ASP A 18 21.07 3.94 -15.52
C ASP A 18 22.39 3.16 -15.64
N GLY A 19 22.99 2.79 -14.49
CA GLY A 19 24.26 2.07 -14.45
C GLY A 19 24.16 0.54 -14.55
N ALA A 20 23.04 -0.06 -14.15
CA ALA A 20 22.92 -1.52 -14.03
C ALA A 20 21.95 -2.16 -15.03
N HIS A 21 21.05 -1.39 -15.64
CA HIS A 21 20.09 -1.93 -16.62
C HIS A 21 20.80 -2.50 -17.85
N ASN A 22 20.44 -3.72 -18.26
CA ASN A 22 21.08 -4.49 -19.34
C ASN A 22 22.57 -4.82 -19.13
N THR A 23 23.08 -4.72 -17.91
CA THR A 23 24.43 -5.20 -17.58
C THR A 23 24.44 -6.71 -17.30
N LYS A 24 25.61 -7.33 -17.40
CA LYS A 24 25.80 -8.75 -17.07
C LYS A 24 26.13 -8.92 -15.59
N LEU A 25 25.35 -9.74 -14.91
CA LEU A 25 25.61 -10.21 -13.56
C LEU A 25 25.65 -11.75 -13.57
N LEU A 26 26.83 -12.32 -13.28
CA LEU A 26 27.04 -13.77 -13.31
C LEU A 26 26.58 -14.42 -14.63
N ASP A 27 27.00 -13.82 -15.75
CA ASP A 27 26.66 -14.20 -17.12
C ASP A 27 25.18 -14.12 -17.51
N GLN A 28 24.34 -13.53 -16.65
CA GLN A 28 22.95 -13.25 -16.95
C GLN A 28 22.73 -11.75 -17.11
N THR A 29 22.02 -11.36 -18.17
CA THR A 29 21.61 -9.96 -18.33
C THR A 29 20.49 -9.64 -17.36
N VAL A 30 20.68 -8.61 -16.54
CA VAL A 30 19.68 -8.16 -15.58
C VAL A 30 18.89 -6.98 -16.12
N VAL A 31 17.61 -6.95 -15.79
CA VAL A 31 16.70 -5.84 -16.07
C VAL A 31 16.42 -5.13 -14.75
N VAL A 32 16.65 -3.82 -14.73
CA VAL A 32 16.48 -2.98 -13.54
C VAL A 32 15.54 -1.84 -13.90
N ASP A 33 14.46 -1.67 -13.14
CA ASP A 33 13.41 -0.66 -13.37
C ASP A 33 12.78 -0.24 -12.04
N PHE A 34 11.97 0.83 -12.06
CA PHE A 34 11.19 1.22 -10.88
C PHE A 34 10.14 0.18 -10.52
N ALA A 35 10.12 -0.24 -9.25
CA ALA A 35 9.17 -1.22 -8.74
C ALA A 35 7.72 -0.71 -8.72
N PHE A 36 7.52 0.60 -8.52
CA PHE A 36 6.20 1.22 -8.46
C PHE A 36 6.15 2.45 -9.37
N VAL A 37 5.18 2.44 -10.28
CA VAL A 37 4.87 3.60 -11.13
C VAL A 37 3.52 4.17 -10.73
N ARG A 38 3.34 5.48 -10.93
CA ARG A 38 2.02 6.08 -10.79
C ARG A 38 1.10 5.51 -11.88
N PRO A 39 -0.11 5.06 -11.54
CA PRO A 39 -1.10 4.69 -12.54
C PRO A 39 -1.31 5.85 -13.52
N PRO A 40 -1.60 5.56 -14.81
CA PRO A 40 -1.89 6.60 -15.78
C PRO A 40 -2.97 7.55 -15.26
N PRO A 41 -2.82 8.88 -15.44
CA PRO A 41 -3.83 9.83 -15.02
C PRO A 41 -5.16 9.49 -15.72
N GLY A 42 -6.21 9.26 -14.94
CA GLY A 42 -7.54 8.87 -15.43
C GLY A 42 -7.89 7.38 -15.27
N LYS A 43 -6.92 6.50 -14.96
CA LYS A 43 -7.20 5.10 -14.63
C LYS A 43 -7.41 4.94 -13.13
N ALA A 44 -8.42 5.64 -12.59
CA ALA A 44 -8.96 5.34 -11.27
C ALA A 44 -9.43 3.89 -11.28
N GLY A 45 -8.89 3.09 -10.35
CA GLY A 45 -9.01 1.64 -10.35
C GLY A 45 -10.46 1.17 -10.45
N ARG A 46 -10.77 0.45 -11.52
CA ARG A 46 -11.90 -0.48 -11.52
C ARG A 46 -11.47 -1.73 -10.76
N GLY A 47 -11.64 -1.66 -9.44
CA GLY A 47 -11.91 -2.82 -8.59
C GLY A 47 -10.77 -3.81 -8.34
N THR A 48 -9.85 -3.45 -7.44
CA THR A 48 -9.37 -4.39 -6.42
C THR A 48 -9.58 -3.73 -5.07
N GLY A 49 -10.55 -4.25 -4.32
CA GLY A 49 -11.17 -3.56 -3.18
C GLY A 49 -10.18 -3.21 -2.07
N ARG A 50 -10.21 -1.95 -1.65
CA ARG A 50 -10.16 -1.50 -0.25
C ARG A 50 -10.48 0.00 -0.20
N ALA A 51 -11.65 0.25 0.38
CA ALA A 51 -12.23 1.50 0.85
C ALA A 51 -11.32 2.75 0.92
N SER A 52 -11.74 3.79 0.21
CA SER A 52 -11.80 5.14 0.78
C SER A 52 -12.93 5.91 0.08
N ALA A 53 -14.12 5.79 0.66
CA ALA A 53 -15.27 6.62 0.33
C ALA A 53 -14.95 8.07 0.68
N ALA A 54 -14.74 8.91 -0.33
CA ALA A 54 -14.74 10.36 -0.18
C ALA A 54 -15.79 10.91 -1.15
N GLY A 55 -16.97 11.22 -0.61
CA GLY A 55 -17.97 12.04 -1.28
C GLY A 55 -19.22 11.30 -1.77
N ALA A 56 -20.13 10.95 -0.86
CA ALA A 56 -21.58 10.97 -1.10
C ALA A 56 -22.37 10.70 0.20
N ALA A 57 -23.04 11.74 0.69
CA ALA A 57 -24.22 11.77 1.58
C ALA A 57 -24.15 11.17 3.02
N PRO A 58 -24.65 11.90 4.05
CA PRO A 58 -24.82 11.39 5.40
C PRO A 58 -26.11 10.59 5.47
N SER A 59 -26.03 9.26 5.47
CA SER A 59 -27.21 8.43 5.67
C SER A 59 -26.91 7.26 6.59
N GLY A 60 -27.42 7.38 7.82
CA GLY A 60 -28.06 6.26 8.50
C GLY A 60 -27.15 5.22 9.17
N ARG A 61 -27.40 5.04 10.47
CA ARG A 61 -27.13 3.83 11.28
C ARG A 61 -25.71 3.64 11.81
N ARG A 62 -25.28 4.57 12.67
CA ARG A 62 -24.50 4.20 13.85
C ARG A 62 -25.39 3.49 14.86
N GLN A 63 -25.56 2.17 14.72
CA GLN A 63 -25.97 1.32 15.83
C GLN A 63 -25.34 -0.07 15.69
N ARG A 64 -24.01 -0.10 15.67
CA ARG A 64 -23.27 -1.31 16.01
C ARG A 64 -23.24 -1.37 17.53
N SER A 65 -24.26 -2.01 18.09
CA SER A 65 -24.44 -2.28 19.51
C SER A 65 -23.11 -2.68 20.12
N ARG A 66 -22.51 -1.76 20.88
CA ARG A 66 -21.41 -2.06 21.80
C ARG A 66 -22.01 -3.08 22.77
N SER A 67 -21.60 -4.34 22.61
CA SER A 67 -21.93 -5.42 23.54
C SER A 67 -21.66 -4.92 24.94
N ARG A 68 -22.70 -4.89 25.77
CA ARG A 68 -22.61 -4.60 27.19
C ARG A 68 -21.68 -5.63 27.80
N SER A 69 -20.45 -5.24 28.12
CA SER A 69 -19.60 -6.03 29.00
C SER A 69 -20.28 -6.16 30.37
N PRO A 70 -20.25 -7.33 31.03
CA PRO A 70 -20.88 -7.50 32.33
C PRO A 70 -20.17 -6.60 33.35
N MET A 71 -20.91 -5.67 33.94
CA MET A 71 -20.44 -4.85 35.06
C MET A 71 -20.39 -5.75 36.29
N VAL A 72 -19.22 -5.84 36.91
CA VAL A 72 -18.99 -6.53 38.18
C VAL A 72 -19.98 -5.97 39.20
N ARG A 73 -20.74 -6.86 39.85
CA ARG A 73 -21.56 -6.53 41.02
C ARG A 73 -20.59 -6.40 42.20
N ASP A 74 -20.24 -5.18 42.56
CA ASP A 74 -19.80 -4.90 43.92
C ASP A 74 -21.06 -4.89 44.80
N GLY A 75 -21.08 -5.74 45.82
CA GLY A 75 -22.14 -5.77 46.81
C GLY A 75 -21.68 -5.09 48.07
N GLU A 76 -22.55 -4.29 48.70
CA GLU A 76 -22.50 -3.88 50.10
C GLU A 76 -23.95 -3.59 50.57
N GLU A 77 -24.31 -4.18 51.71
CA GLU A 77 -25.51 -4.07 52.58
C GLU A 77 -26.95 -4.25 52.03
#